data_AF-A0A520A6D3-F1
#
_entry.id   AF-A0A520A6D3-F1
#
_cell.length_a   1.000
_cell.length_b   1.000
_cell.length_c   1.000
_cell.angle_alpha   90.00
_cell.angle_beta   90.00
_cell.angle_gamma   90.00
#
_symmetry.space_group_name_H-M   'P 1'
#
loop_
_entity.id
_entity.type
_entity.pdbx_description
1 polymer ?
#
loop_
_entity_poly.entity_id
_entity_poly.type
_entity_poly.pdbx_seq_one_letter_code
_entity_poly.pdbx_strand_id
1 'polypeptide(L)'
;MIRYLRSGEVDRPQWDALLTRAPNGLIYGLSWYLDIVSPGWAALVKEEAGRYVAVLPLPVRTKFGLKYLKQPLFAQQLGLFYLEEPTAADWQQIERLLRRFRFITQYAFNTSNQELLGPGQPGLAGGA
;
A
#
# COMPACT_ATOMS: atom_id res chain seq x y z
N MET A 1 -14.53 6.09 -0.55
CA MET A 1 -13.59 6.86 -1.41
C MET A 1 -12.17 6.61 -0.93
N ILE A 2 -11.20 6.44 -1.82
CA ILE A 2 -9.80 6.18 -1.44
C ILE A 2 -9.01 7.49 -1.40
N ARG A 3 -8.32 7.73 -0.27
CA ARG A 3 -7.53 8.93 0.01
C ARG A 3 -6.06 8.60 0.11
N TYR A 4 -5.20 9.50 -0.37
CA TYR A 4 -3.76 9.46 -0.11
C TYR A 4 -3.45 10.22 1.17
N LEU A 5 -2.71 9.61 2.09
CA LEU A 5 -2.29 10.19 3.37
C LEU A 5 -0.77 10.06 3.53
N ARG A 6 -0.12 11.05 4.11
CA ARG A 6 1.25 10.91 4.64
C ARG A 6 1.18 10.10 5.93
N SER A 7 2.26 9.42 6.32
CA SER A 7 2.31 8.63 7.57
C SER A 7 1.81 9.42 8.81
N GLY A 8 2.10 10.71 8.92
CA GLY A 8 1.63 11.56 10.03
C GLY A 8 0.13 11.90 10.01
N GLU A 9 -0.56 11.66 8.89
CA GLU A 9 -2.01 11.90 8.74
C GLU A 9 -2.83 10.61 8.96
N VAL A 10 -2.15 9.46 9.14
CA VAL A 10 -2.80 8.16 9.34
C VAL A 10 -3.29 8.04 10.79
N ASP A 11 -4.55 7.66 10.97
CA ASP A 11 -5.08 7.20 12.25
C ASP A 11 -4.47 5.82 12.56
N ARG A 12 -3.39 5.82 13.36
CA ARG A 12 -2.64 4.60 13.71
C ARG A 12 -3.47 3.56 14.45
N PRO A 13 -4.27 3.92 15.48
CA PRO A 13 -5.18 2.97 16.11
C PRO A 13 -6.11 2.27 15.11
N GLN A 14 -6.75 3.00 14.19
CA GLN A 14 -7.62 2.39 13.19
C GLN A 14 -6.85 1.53 12.18
N TRP A 15 -5.69 2.01 11.74
CA TRP A 15 -4.80 1.30 10.84
C TRP A 15 -4.38 -0.06 11.40
N ASP A 16 -3.82 -0.09 12.61
CA ASP A 16 -3.31 -1.32 13.23
C ASP A 16 -4.46 -2.26 13.63
N ALA A 17 -5.62 -1.71 14.03
CA ALA A 17 -6.82 -2.50 14.28
C ALA A 17 -7.37 -3.16 13.00
N LEU A 18 -7.29 -2.49 11.84
CA LEU A 18 -7.65 -3.10 10.57
C LEU A 18 -6.66 -4.22 10.19
N LEU A 19 -5.36 -3.94 10.26
CA LEU A 19 -4.30 -4.89 9.90
C LEU A 19 -4.37 -6.19 10.72
N THR A 20 -4.73 -6.09 12.00
CA THR A 20 -4.88 -7.26 12.89
C THR A 20 -6.15 -8.06 12.65
N ARG A 21 -7.14 -7.50 11.95
CA ARG A 21 -8.43 -8.15 11.64
C ARG A 21 -8.56 -8.58 10.18
N ALA A 22 -7.77 -7.99 9.29
CA ALA A 22 -7.81 -8.28 7.87
C ALA A 22 -7.39 -9.74 7.60
N PRO A 23 -8.13 -10.51 6.78
CA PRO A 23 -7.77 -11.88 6.42
C PRO A 23 -6.41 -11.98 5.72
N ASN A 24 -5.97 -10.90 5.06
CA ASN A 24 -4.67 -10.81 4.41
C ASN A 24 -3.66 -9.96 5.20
N GLY A 25 -3.94 -9.64 6.46
CA GLY A 25 -3.09 -8.84 7.34
C GLY A 25 -1.71 -9.45 7.56
N LEU A 26 -0.66 -8.63 7.51
CA LEU A 26 0.72 -9.04 7.74
C LEU A 26 1.43 -8.06 8.67
N ILE A 27 2.36 -8.56 9.49
CA ILE A 27 3.19 -7.74 10.38
C ILE A 27 3.90 -6.59 9.63
N TYR A 28 4.25 -6.82 8.36
CA TYR A 28 4.91 -5.85 7.49
C TYR A 28 4.08 -4.58 7.24
N GLY A 29 2.76 -4.68 7.33
CA GLY A 29 1.85 -3.55 7.15
C GLY A 29 1.54 -2.77 8.42
N LEU A 30 1.99 -3.21 9.61
CA LEU A 30 1.75 -2.48 10.85
C LEU A 30 2.49 -1.14 10.87
N SER A 31 1.87 -0.13 11.46
CA SER A 31 2.36 1.25 11.43
C SER A 31 3.75 1.39 12.05
N TRP A 32 3.98 0.75 13.20
CA TRP A 32 5.28 0.73 13.88
C TRP A 32 6.37 0.06 13.03
N TYR A 33 6.03 -0.99 12.29
CA TYR A 33 6.97 -1.71 11.45
C TYR A 33 7.40 -0.83 10.29
N LEU A 34 6.42 -0.22 9.61
CA LEU A 34 6.63 0.70 8.51
C LEU A 34 7.46 1.92 8.90
N ASP A 35 7.31 2.43 10.13
CA ASP A 35 8.15 3.53 10.63
C ASP A 35 9.62 3.15 10.70
N ILE A 36 9.94 1.90 11.07
CA ILE A 36 11.30 1.40 11.16
C ILE A 36 11.88 1.12 9.78
N VAL A 37 11.16 0.35 8.95
CA VAL A 37 11.72 -0.16 7.68
C VAL A 37 11.53 0.81 6.51
N SER A 38 10.56 1.73 6.60
CA SER A 38 10.27 2.74 5.59
C SER A 38 9.91 4.11 6.19
N PRO A 39 10.83 4.77 6.92
CA PRO A 39 10.59 6.12 7.43
C PRO A 39 10.11 7.07 6.33
N GLY A 40 9.06 7.83 6.59
CA GLY A 40 8.44 8.74 5.61
C GLY A 40 7.51 8.05 4.60
N TRP A 41 7.05 6.83 4.92
CA TRP A 41 6.01 6.16 4.14
C TRP A 41 4.71 7.00 4.04
N ALA A 42 3.87 6.63 3.09
CA ALA A 42 2.56 7.20 2.87
C ALA A 42 1.53 6.06 2.75
N ALA A 43 0.26 6.37 2.58
CA ALA A 43 -0.79 5.37 2.49
C ALA A 43 -1.84 5.74 1.47
N LEU A 44 -2.48 4.72 0.90
CA LEU A 44 -3.85 4.84 0.40
C LEU A 44 -4.79 4.24 1.44
N VAL A 45 -5.85 4.96 1.78
CA VAL A 45 -6.84 4.52 2.76
C VAL A 45 -8.23 4.64 2.17
N LYS A 46 -8.97 3.54 2.19
CA LYS A 46 -10.40 3.50 1.94
C LYS A 46 -11.12 3.64 3.28
N GLU A 47 -11.93 4.67 3.38
CA GLU A 47 -12.75 4.95 4.57
C GLU A 47 -14.23 4.87 4.21
N GLU A 48 -15.00 4.24 5.09
CA GLU A 48 -16.46 4.14 5.03
C GLU A 48 -17.04 4.44 6.41
N ALA A 49 -18.00 5.37 6.47
CA ALA A 49 -18.64 5.82 7.72
C ALA A 49 -17.64 6.15 8.86
N GLY A 50 -16.53 6.83 8.52
CA GLY A 50 -15.50 7.23 9.49
C GLY A 50 -14.55 6.11 9.93
N ARG A 51 -14.61 4.93 9.30
CA ARG A 51 -13.78 3.77 9.62
C ARG A 51 -12.90 3.35 8.47
N TYR A 52 -11.66 2.99 8.76
CA TYR A 52 -10.78 2.39 7.75
C TYR A 52 -11.30 0.99 7.44
N VAL A 53 -11.51 0.71 6.15
CA VAL A 53 -11.98 -0.59 5.65
C VAL A 53 -10.98 -1.25 4.72
N ALA A 54 -10.08 -0.47 4.10
CA ALA A 54 -8.92 -0.97 3.39
C ALA A 54 -7.75 0.03 3.47
N VAL A 55 -6.53 -0.49 3.53
CA VAL A 55 -5.31 0.31 3.58
C VAL A 55 -4.20 -0.29 2.74
N LEU A 56 -3.44 0.55 2.04
CA LEU A 56 -2.27 0.16 1.27
C LEU A 56 -1.08 1.03 1.68
N PRO A 57 -0.09 0.47 2.39
CA PRO A 57 1.12 1.21 2.72
C PRO A 57 1.95 1.47 1.47
N LEU A 58 2.47 2.68 1.36
CA LEU A 58 3.30 3.16 0.26
C LEU A 58 4.69 3.47 0.81
N PRO A 59 5.69 2.58 0.64
CA PRO A 59 7.07 2.83 1.03
C PRO A 59 7.73 3.81 0.04
N VAL A 60 7.40 5.09 0.19
CA VAL A 60 7.87 6.17 -0.68
C VAL A 60 9.35 6.42 -0.43
N ARG A 61 10.14 6.46 -1.50
CA ARG A 61 11.54 6.89 -1.49
C ARG A 61 11.73 8.06 -2.44
N THR A 62 12.72 8.89 -2.14
CA THR A 62 13.11 10.02 -2.99
C THR A 62 14.59 9.88 -3.35
N LYS A 63 14.91 9.92 -4.64
CA LYS A 63 16.31 9.97 -5.13
C LYS A 63 16.38 11.02 -6.24
N PHE A 64 17.33 11.94 -6.14
CA PHE A 64 17.47 13.08 -7.07
C PHE A 64 16.15 13.86 -7.30
N GLY A 65 15.38 14.10 -6.23
CA GLY A 65 14.10 14.82 -6.29
C GLY A 65 12.91 14.00 -6.84
N LEU A 66 13.13 12.76 -7.27
CA LEU A 66 12.10 11.90 -7.87
C LEU A 66 11.55 10.92 -6.86
N LYS A 67 10.22 10.88 -6.72
CA LYS A 67 9.51 9.95 -5.83
C LYS A 67 9.20 8.63 -6.54
N TYR A 68 9.49 7.53 -5.87
CA TYR A 68 9.20 6.18 -6.33
C TYR A 68 8.81 5.27 -5.15
N LEU A 69 8.14 4.17 -5.43
CA LEU A 69 7.84 3.15 -4.44
C LEU A 69 8.90 2.06 -4.49
N LYS A 70 9.44 1.69 -3.34
CA LYS A 70 10.39 0.57 -3.22
C LYS A 70 10.09 -0.20 -1.96
N GLN A 71 9.77 -1.49 -2.07
CA GLN A 71 9.52 -2.33 -0.91
C GLN A 71 10.75 -2.39 0.00
N PRO A 72 10.57 -2.29 1.32
CA PRO A 72 11.67 -2.47 2.27
C PRO A 72 12.26 -3.88 2.19
N LEU A 73 13.58 -4.00 2.37
CA LEU A 73 14.30 -5.28 2.23
C LEU A 73 13.80 -6.37 3.18
N PHE A 74 13.24 -5.96 4.33
CA PHE A 74 12.72 -6.85 5.37
C PHE A 74 11.19 -6.95 5.38
N ALA A 75 10.51 -6.46 4.36
CA ALA A 75 9.10 -6.78 4.12
C ALA A 75 9.06 -7.79 2.97
N GLN A 76 8.47 -8.97 3.17
CA GLN A 76 8.37 -9.95 2.09
C GLN A 76 7.25 -9.60 1.11
N GLN A 77 6.11 -9.13 1.65
CA GLN A 77 4.97 -8.70 0.85
C GLN A 77 4.31 -7.49 1.50
N LEU A 78 3.89 -6.54 0.66
CA LEU A 78 3.06 -5.40 1.03
C LEU A 78 1.98 -5.24 -0.03
N GLY A 79 0.84 -4.65 0.31
CA GLY A 79 -0.26 -4.58 -0.63
C GLY A 79 -1.45 -3.90 -0.02
N LEU A 80 -2.60 -4.04 -0.66
CA LEU A 80 -3.86 -3.61 -0.06
C LEU A 80 -4.30 -4.65 0.97
N PHE A 81 -4.40 -4.22 2.21
CA PHE A 81 -5.02 -4.95 3.32
C PHE A 81 -6.45 -4.46 3.47
N TYR A 82 -7.42 -5.34 3.67
CA TYR A 82 -8.83 -4.97 3.71
C TYR A 82 -9.64 -5.89 4.62
N LEU A 83 -10.75 -5.39 5.15
CA LEU A 83 -11.70 -6.22 5.92
C LEU A 83 -12.67 -6.97 5.01
N GLU A 84 -13.02 -6.37 3.88
CA GLU A 84 -13.91 -6.91 2.84
C GLU A 84 -13.30 -6.69 1.47
N GLU A 85 -13.62 -7.58 0.53
CA GLU A 85 -13.06 -7.53 -0.83
C GLU A 85 -13.31 -6.19 -1.52
N PRO A 86 -12.27 -5.51 -2.03
CA PRO A 86 -12.43 -4.25 -2.74
C PRO A 86 -13.19 -4.44 -4.05
N THR A 87 -13.98 -3.44 -4.41
CA THR A 87 -14.70 -3.45 -5.69
C THR A 87 -13.76 -3.17 -6.87
N ALA A 88 -14.20 -3.48 -8.09
CA ALA A 88 -13.45 -3.10 -9.30
C ALA A 88 -13.17 -1.59 -9.38
N ALA A 89 -14.10 -0.75 -8.91
CA ALA A 89 -13.91 0.70 -8.84
C ALA A 89 -12.83 1.12 -7.84
N ASP A 90 -12.72 0.41 -6.71
CA ASP A 90 -11.66 0.64 -5.72
C ASP A 90 -10.28 0.34 -6.34
N TRP A 91 -10.15 -0.80 -7.02
CA TRP A 91 -8.92 -1.18 -7.71
C TRP A 91 -8.51 -0.18 -8.80
N GLN A 92 -9.46 0.25 -9.64
CA GLN A 92 -9.21 1.29 -10.64
C GLN A 92 -8.78 2.62 -10.00
N GLN A 93 -9.35 2.99 -8.85
CA GLN A 93 -8.94 4.19 -8.13
C GLN A 93 -7.52 4.06 -7.58
N ILE A 94 -7.17 2.91 -6.98
CA ILE A 94 -5.82 2.61 -6.49
C ILE A 94 -4.82 2.71 -7.62
N GLU A 95 -5.08 2.07 -8.75
CA GLU A 95 -4.19 2.07 -9.91
C GLU A 95 -3.91 3.49 -10.41
N ARG A 96 -4.97 4.31 -10.56
CA ARG A 96 -4.82 5.73 -10.95
C ARG A 96 -3.98 6.53 -9.95
N LEU A 97 -4.12 6.27 -8.65
CA LEU A 97 -3.32 6.94 -7.61
C LEU A 97 -1.86 6.47 -7.63
N LEU A 98 -1.62 5.18 -7.86
CA LEU A 98 -0.29 4.59 -7.95
C LEU A 98 0.48 5.09 -9.19
N ARG A 99 -0.20 5.37 -10.31
CA ARG A 99 0.41 5.97 -11.52
C ARG A 99 1.08 7.33 -11.29
N ARG A 100 0.82 8.00 -10.14
CA ARG A 100 1.54 9.22 -9.73
C ARG A 100 3.00 8.95 -9.33
N PHE A 101 3.33 7.72 -9.00
CA PHE A 101 4.70 7.32 -8.69
C PHE A 101 5.40 6.90 -9.97
N ARG A 102 6.54 7.54 -10.27
CA ARG A 102 7.23 7.38 -11.55
C ARG A 102 7.79 5.98 -11.76
N PHE A 103 8.10 5.30 -10.65
CA PHE A 103 8.57 3.92 -10.64
C PHE A 103 8.01 3.19 -9.41
N ILE A 104 7.69 1.91 -9.60
CA ILE A 104 7.41 0.96 -8.52
C ILE A 104 8.43 -0.15 -8.72
N THR A 105 9.50 -0.15 -7.93
CA THR A 105 10.59 -1.11 -8.07
C THR A 105 10.51 -2.13 -6.96
N GLN A 106 10.35 -3.41 -7.34
CA GLN A 106 10.24 -4.54 -6.42
C GLN A 106 9.14 -4.33 -5.38
N TYR A 107 7.88 -4.41 -5.79
CA TYR A 107 6.74 -4.40 -4.88
C TYR A 107 6.03 -5.75 -5.02
N ALA A 108 6.39 -6.69 -4.15
CA ALA A 108 5.71 -7.96 -4.04
C ALA A 108 4.37 -7.70 -3.39
N PHE A 109 3.35 -7.53 -4.25
CA PHE A 109 1.99 -7.37 -3.79
C PHE A 109 1.60 -8.55 -2.89
N ASN A 110 0.83 -8.26 -1.84
CA ASN A 110 0.23 -9.28 -0.99
C ASN A 110 -0.43 -10.35 -1.89
N THR A 111 -0.29 -11.63 -1.54
CA THR A 111 -0.77 -12.74 -2.37
C THR A 111 -2.25 -12.64 -2.73
N SER A 112 -3.04 -11.94 -1.92
CA SER A 112 -4.45 -11.68 -2.15
C SER A 112 -4.73 -10.53 -3.13
N ASN A 113 -3.74 -9.84 -3.68
CA ASN A 113 -3.94 -8.68 -4.58
C ASN A 113 -3.62 -9.02 -6.04
N GLN A 114 -4.26 -10.05 -6.58
CA GLN A 114 -4.02 -10.51 -7.96
C GLN A 114 -4.36 -9.44 -9.02
N GLU A 115 -5.26 -8.52 -8.70
CA GLU A 115 -5.69 -7.40 -9.53
C GLU A 115 -4.58 -6.38 -9.81
N LEU A 116 -3.53 -6.34 -8.96
CA LEU A 116 -2.38 -5.46 -9.14
C LEU A 116 -1.25 -6.10 -9.97
N LEU A 117 -1.43 -7.36 -10.42
CA LEU A 117 -0.43 -8.14 -11.16
C LEU A 117 -0.70 -8.24 -12.67
N GLY A 118 -1.71 -7.53 -13.20
CA GLY A 118 -2.10 -7.58 -14.62
C GLY A 118 -1.10 -6.92 -15.59
N PRO A 119 -1.16 -7.28 -16.89
CA PRO A 119 -0.29 -6.70 -17.91
C PRO A 119 -0.51 -5.18 -18.07
N GLY A 120 0.58 -4.41 -18.10
CA GLY A 120 0.54 -2.93 -18.22
C GLY A 120 0.48 -2.17 -16.89
N GLN A 121 0.59 -2.85 -15.75
CA GLN A 121 0.71 -2.21 -14.44
C GLN A 121 2.16 -1.85 -14.08
N PRO A 122 2.38 -0.74 -13.35
CA PRO A 122 3.71 -0.32 -12.92
C PRO A 122 4.27 -1.34 -11.91
N GLY A 123 5.10 -2.28 -12.38
CA GLY A 123 5.78 -3.20 -11.47
C GLY A 123 6.35 -4.49 -12.07
N LEU A 124 5.96 -4.89 -13.28
CA LEU A 124 6.40 -6.18 -13.85
C LEU A 124 7.29 -6.03 -15.09
N ALA A 125 8.30 -5.16 -15.01
CA ALA A 125 9.42 -5.22 -15.96
C ALA A 125 10.69 -5.63 -15.20
N GLY A 126 11.09 -6.89 -15.39
CA GLY A 126 12.47 -7.35 -15.26
C GLY A 126 12.97 -7.67 -13.85
N GLY A 127 12.69 -8.89 -13.39
CA GLY A 127 13.61 -9.64 -12.54
C GLY A 127 14.04 -10.87 -13.33
N ALA A 128 15.21 -10.80 -13.96
CA ALA A 128 15.94 -11.99 -14.38
C ALA A 128 16.50 -12.71 -13.16
#